data_AF-A0A3M7NK36-F1
#
_entry.id   AF-A0A3M7NK36-F1
#
_cell.length_a   1.000
_cell.length_b   1.000
_cell.length_c   1.000
_cell.angle_alpha   90.00
_cell.angle_beta   90.00
_cell.angle_gamma   90.00
#
_symmetry.space_group_name_H-M   'P 1'
#
loop_
_entity.id
_entity.type
_entity.pdbx_description
1 polymer ?
#
loop_
_entity_poly.entity_id
_entity_poly.type
_entity_poly.pdbx_seq_one_letter_code
_entity_poly.pdbx_strand_id
1 'polypeptide(L)'
;MAMARSQLVPDLPPRTAPRDPSQDLRNPLPLSSKQEAEVRNIYYRKVRSLCAPEIAAFAACARGRTISLAWACKPEQLAMNSCMIQHAAEKRLEDEAREEWFSGVQEQKEKAAEESQRLQREQKAKKGWAG
;
A
#
# COMPACT_ATOMS: atom_id res chain seq x y z
N MET A 1 -17.19 -53.54 -11.14
CA MET A 1 -16.39 -53.19 -9.96
C MET A 1 -15.21 -52.33 -10.39
N ALA A 2 -15.22 -51.04 -10.04
CA ALA A 2 -14.07 -50.18 -9.71
C ALA A 2 -14.59 -48.74 -9.58
N MET A 3 -14.28 -48.11 -8.45
CA MET A 3 -14.94 -46.93 -7.90
C MET A 3 -14.30 -45.61 -8.36
N ALA A 4 -15.17 -44.62 -8.53
CA ALA A 4 -15.08 -43.18 -8.21
C ALA A 4 -13.72 -42.47 -8.08
N ARG A 5 -13.67 -41.23 -8.62
CA ARG A 5 -13.18 -40.04 -7.90
C ARG A 5 -13.73 -38.76 -8.55
N SER A 6 -14.97 -38.41 -8.21
CA SER A 6 -15.49 -37.05 -8.43
C SER A 6 -14.79 -36.12 -7.43
N GLN A 7 -14.03 -35.16 -7.96
CA GLN A 7 -13.42 -34.11 -7.16
C GLN A 7 -14.52 -33.17 -6.68
N LEU A 8 -14.72 -33.12 -5.36
CA LEU A 8 -15.52 -32.09 -4.70
C LEU A 8 -14.74 -30.77 -4.80
N VAL A 9 -15.22 -29.86 -5.64
CA VAL A 9 -14.84 -28.44 -5.55
C VAL A 9 -15.59 -27.89 -4.34
N PRO A 10 -14.93 -27.34 -3.31
CA PRO A 10 -15.63 -26.66 -2.23
C PRO A 10 -16.41 -25.47 -2.80
N ASP A 11 -17.73 -25.49 -2.59
CA ASP A 11 -18.65 -24.39 -2.84
C ASP A 11 -18.12 -23.12 -2.15
N LEU A 12 -17.68 -22.15 -2.95
CA LEU A 12 -17.34 -20.81 -2.44
C LEU A 12 -18.66 -20.10 -2.11
N PRO A 13 -18.81 -19.54 -0.90
CA PRO A 13 -20.04 -18.86 -0.52
C PRO A 13 -20.32 -17.68 -1.46
N PRO A 14 -21.59 -17.39 -1.78
CA PRO A 14 -21.96 -16.27 -2.63
C PRO A 14 -21.48 -14.96 -2.00
N ARG A 15 -20.67 -14.22 -2.78
CA ARG A 15 -20.01 -12.97 -2.39
C ARG A 15 -21.08 -11.86 -2.30
N THR A 16 -21.63 -11.63 -1.12
CA THR A 16 -22.77 -10.73 -0.86
C THR A 16 -22.39 -9.29 -0.48
N ALA A 17 -21.11 -8.92 -0.55
CA ALA A 17 -20.71 -7.51 -0.44
C ALA A 17 -20.50 -6.92 -1.85
N PRO A 18 -21.07 -5.73 -2.16
CA PRO A 18 -20.68 -4.98 -3.34
C PRO A 18 -19.17 -4.71 -3.23
N ARG A 19 -18.36 -5.40 -4.04
CA ARG A 19 -16.97 -4.99 -4.23
C ARG A 19 -17.02 -3.64 -4.94
N ASP A 20 -16.47 -2.60 -4.33
CA ASP A 20 -16.15 -1.39 -5.05
C ASP A 20 -15.28 -1.81 -6.26
N PRO A 21 -15.67 -1.45 -7.51
CA PRO A 21 -14.90 -1.80 -8.71
C PRO A 21 -13.42 -1.40 -8.65
N SER A 22 -13.07 -0.48 -7.75
CA SER A 22 -11.68 -0.10 -7.45
C SER A 22 -10.82 -1.17 -6.78
N GLN A 23 -11.40 -2.28 -6.29
CA GLN A 23 -10.69 -3.37 -5.60
C GLN A 23 -10.53 -4.64 -6.44
N ASP A 24 -10.78 -4.59 -7.76
CA ASP A 24 -10.55 -5.74 -8.63
C ASP A 24 -9.07 -5.87 -9.04
N LEU A 25 -8.33 -6.69 -8.29
CA LEU A 25 -6.93 -7.04 -8.54
C LEU A 25 -6.67 -7.69 -9.91
N ARG A 26 -7.72 -8.18 -10.59
CA ARG A 26 -7.59 -8.85 -11.90
C ARG A 26 -7.62 -7.86 -13.06
N ASN A 27 -8.20 -6.68 -12.85
CA ASN A 27 -8.20 -5.59 -13.82
C ASN A 27 -8.21 -4.24 -13.07
N PRO A 28 -7.05 -3.78 -12.57
CA PRO A 28 -6.98 -2.59 -11.74
C PRO A 28 -7.36 -1.35 -12.54
N LEU A 29 -8.08 -0.42 -11.91
CA LEU A 29 -8.37 0.89 -12.50
C LEU A 29 -7.07 1.62 -12.84
N PRO A 30 -6.97 2.25 -14.02
CA PRO A 30 -5.82 3.08 -14.35
C PRO A 30 -5.79 4.31 -13.42
N LEU A 31 -4.75 4.41 -12.61
CA LEU A 31 -4.52 5.55 -11.73
C LEU A 31 -3.77 6.66 -12.48
N SER A 32 -3.93 7.91 -12.03
CA SER A 32 -3.09 8.99 -12.54
C SER A 32 -1.63 8.79 -12.10
N SER A 33 -0.69 9.37 -12.83
CA SER A 33 0.75 9.24 -12.54
C SER A 33 1.11 9.64 -11.10
N LYS A 34 0.43 10.65 -10.54
CA LYS A 34 0.62 11.09 -9.16
C LYS A 34 0.12 10.05 -8.16
N GLN A 35 -1.06 9.48 -8.42
CA GLN A 35 -1.66 8.44 -7.57
C GLN A 35 -0.81 7.17 -7.58
N GLU A 36 -0.28 6.77 -8.73
CA GLU A 36 0.66 5.65 -8.83
C GLU A 36 1.96 5.91 -8.05
N ALA A 37 2.45 7.15 -8.00
CA ALA A 37 3.63 7.49 -7.20
C ALA A 37 3.34 7.32 -5.70
N GLU A 38 2.14 7.68 -5.24
CA GLU A 38 1.70 7.46 -3.85
C GLU A 38 1.60 5.96 -3.52
N VAL A 39 1.02 5.16 -4.41
CA VAL A 39 1.00 3.69 -4.28
C VAL A 39 2.42 3.12 -4.25
N ARG A 40 3.31 3.57 -5.15
CA ARG A 40 4.72 3.16 -5.17
C ARG A 40 5.43 3.49 -3.86
N ASN A 41 5.10 4.61 -3.22
CA ASN A 41 5.68 4.98 -1.92
C ASN A 41 5.24 4.03 -0.80
N ILE A 42 3.96 3.64 -0.76
CA ILE A 42 3.43 2.64 0.20
C ILE A 42 4.12 1.29 -0.06
N TYR A 43 4.19 0.89 -1.32
CA TYR A 43 4.87 -0.33 -1.74
C TYR A 43 6.33 -0.39 -1.29
N TYR A 44 7.13 0.63 -1.60
CA TYR A 44 8.53 0.65 -1.18
C TYR A 44 8.70 0.76 0.34
N ARG A 45 7.72 1.31 1.07
CA ARG A 45 7.72 1.30 2.54
C ARG A 45 7.56 -0.13 3.06
N LYS A 46 6.65 -0.92 2.49
CA LYS A 46 6.45 -2.34 2.84
C LYS A 46 7.70 -3.16 2.53
N VAL A 47 8.27 -3.03 1.34
CA VAL A 47 9.52 -3.72 0.96
C VAL A 47 10.66 -3.39 1.94
N ARG A 48 10.82 -2.11 2.30
CA ARG A 48 11.83 -1.70 3.29
C ARG A 48 11.58 -2.26 4.69
N SER A 49 10.32 -2.48 5.07
CA SER A 49 10.01 -3.09 6.36
C SER A 49 10.41 -4.57 6.42
N LEU A 50 10.36 -5.29 5.30
CA LEU A 50 10.81 -6.68 5.19
C LEU A 50 12.35 -6.76 5.21
N CYS A 51 13.02 -5.85 4.49
CA CYS A 51 14.48 -5.76 4.44
C CYS A 51 15.10 -4.90 5.55
N ALA A 52 14.41 -4.73 6.68
CA ALA A 52 14.90 -3.92 7.78
C ALA A 52 16.29 -4.34 8.31
N PRO A 53 16.64 -5.63 8.46
CA PRO A 53 17.95 -6.00 9.00
C PRO A 53 19.10 -5.66 8.04
N GLU A 54 18.93 -5.86 6.74
CA GLU A 54 19.95 -5.54 5.73
C GLU A 54 20.14 -4.03 5.59
N ILE A 55 19.04 -3.26 5.65
CA ILE A 55 19.09 -1.79 5.66
C ILE A 55 19.82 -1.31 6.92
N ALA A 56 19.57 -1.92 8.08
CA ALA A 56 20.24 -1.55 9.33
C ALA A 56 21.75 -1.85 9.28
N ALA A 57 22.16 -2.98 8.69
CA ALA A 57 23.56 -3.32 8.49
C ALA A 57 24.27 -2.32 7.56
N PHE A 58 23.64 -1.97 6.43
CA PHE A 58 24.15 -0.94 5.53
C PHE A 58 24.26 0.42 6.23
N ALA A 59 23.22 0.84 6.97
CA ALA A 59 23.24 2.08 7.73
C ALA A 59 24.35 2.08 8.81
N ALA A 60 24.61 0.93 9.45
CA ALA A 60 25.68 0.80 10.42
C ALA A 60 27.06 0.99 9.81
N CYS A 61 27.30 0.41 8.62
CA CYS A 61 28.55 0.63 7.87
C CYS A 61 28.67 2.08 7.36
N ALA A 62 27.56 2.65 6.90
CA ALA A 62 27.50 4.00 6.33
C ALA A 62 27.72 5.12 7.36
N ARG A 63 27.50 4.83 8.65
CA ARG A 63 27.71 5.82 9.73
C ARG A 63 29.15 6.34 9.72
N GLY A 64 29.30 7.63 9.45
CA GLY A 64 30.60 8.32 9.46
C GLY A 64 31.44 8.15 8.19
N ARG A 65 30.90 7.53 7.12
CA ARG A 65 31.59 7.37 5.83
C ARG A 65 30.84 8.15 4.75
N THR A 66 31.40 9.27 4.31
CA THR A 66 30.84 10.07 3.20
C THR A 66 31.56 9.78 1.90
N ILE A 67 32.89 9.86 1.90
CA ILE A 67 33.73 9.68 0.71
C ILE A 67 33.97 8.20 0.41
N SER A 68 34.21 7.39 1.45
CA SER A 68 34.58 5.98 1.30
C SER A 68 33.40 5.00 1.19
N LEU A 69 32.16 5.49 1.31
CA LEU A 69 30.94 4.67 1.38
C LEU A 69 30.84 3.65 0.23
N ALA A 70 31.03 4.12 -1.01
CA ALA A 70 30.73 3.37 -2.23
C ALA A 70 31.59 2.09 -2.40
N TRP A 71 32.76 2.04 -1.77
CA TRP A 71 33.65 0.88 -1.83
C TRP A 71 33.75 0.17 -0.48
N ALA A 72 33.79 0.91 0.62
CA ALA A 72 33.97 0.34 1.96
C ALA A 72 32.71 -0.33 2.53
N CYS A 73 31.52 0.01 2.03
CA CYS A 73 30.23 -0.61 2.41
C CYS A 73 29.53 -1.33 1.25
N LYS A 74 30.30 -1.66 0.20
CA LYS A 74 29.81 -2.38 -0.97
C LYS A 74 29.15 -3.73 -0.63
N PRO A 75 29.67 -4.57 0.28
CA PRO A 75 29.03 -5.86 0.56
C PRO A 75 27.66 -5.69 1.22
N GLU A 76 27.52 -4.76 2.17
CA GLU A 76 26.24 -4.46 2.82
C GLU A 76 25.25 -3.83 1.84
N GLN A 77 25.73 -2.97 0.93
CA GLN A 77 24.91 -2.39 -0.13
C GLN A 77 24.35 -3.47 -1.07
N LEU A 78 25.17 -4.44 -1.47
CA LEU A 78 24.74 -5.56 -2.31
C LEU A 78 23.73 -6.46 -1.59
N ALA A 79 23.97 -6.77 -0.30
CA ALA A 79 23.05 -7.54 0.51
C ALA A 79 21.67 -6.86 0.60
N MET A 80 21.64 -5.58 0.95
CA MET A 80 20.41 -4.77 1.01
C MET A 80 19.68 -4.76 -0.34
N ASN A 81 20.39 -4.46 -1.43
CA ASN A 81 19.79 -4.44 -2.77
C ASN A 81 19.24 -5.80 -3.18
N SER A 82 19.93 -6.89 -2.83
CA SER A 82 19.47 -8.24 -3.13
C SER A 82 18.16 -8.58 -2.41
N CYS A 83 18.01 -8.17 -1.15
CA CYS A 83 16.75 -8.34 -0.40
C CYS A 83 15.62 -7.53 -1.03
N MET A 84 15.89 -6.26 -1.33
CA MET A 84 14.89 -5.38 -1.94
C MET A 84 14.39 -5.92 -3.27
N ILE A 85 15.27 -6.45 -4.13
CA ILE A 85 14.89 -7.01 -5.43
C ILE A 85 14.07 -8.30 -5.27
N GLN A 86 14.43 -9.16 -4.32
CA GLN A 86 13.70 -10.40 -4.05
C GLN A 86 12.24 -10.13 -3.66
N HIS A 87 12.02 -9.22 -2.71
CA HIS A 87 10.66 -8.85 -2.30
C HIS A 87 9.98 -7.90 -3.28
N ALA A 88 10.74 -7.16 -4.11
CA ALA A 88 10.16 -6.28 -5.10
C ALA A 88 9.54 -7.01 -6.31
N ALA A 89 9.78 -8.31 -6.46
CA ALA A 89 9.12 -9.12 -7.49
C ALA A 89 7.74 -9.65 -7.04
N GLU A 90 7.39 -9.49 -5.77
CA GLU A 90 6.16 -10.03 -5.21
C GLU A 90 4.95 -9.17 -5.60
N LYS A 91 4.21 -9.62 -6.61
CA LYS A 91 2.94 -8.96 -7.05
C LYS A 91 1.96 -8.74 -5.89
N ARG A 92 1.98 -9.63 -4.90
CA ARG A 92 1.15 -9.54 -3.70
C ARG A 92 1.35 -8.22 -2.93
N LEU A 93 2.60 -7.76 -2.78
CA LEU A 93 2.90 -6.52 -2.05
C LEU A 93 2.42 -5.28 -2.80
N GLU A 94 2.47 -5.29 -4.13
CA GLU A 94 1.92 -4.19 -4.95
C GLU A 94 0.40 -4.12 -4.82
N ASP A 95 -0.27 -5.27 -4.90
CA ASP A 95 -1.71 -5.39 -4.75
C ASP A 95 -2.17 -4.90 -3.35
N GLU A 96 -1.48 -5.33 -2.28
CA GLU A 96 -1.74 -4.86 -0.91
C GLU A 96 -1.46 -3.36 -0.73
N ALA A 97 -0.46 -2.79 -1.43
CA ALA A 97 -0.18 -1.36 -1.39
C ALA A 97 -1.25 -0.54 -2.10
N ARG A 98 -1.82 -1.06 -3.19
CA ARG A 98 -2.95 -0.44 -3.88
C ARG A 98 -4.19 -0.44 -3.00
N GLU A 99 -4.52 -1.57 -2.37
CA GLU A 99 -5.67 -1.69 -1.47
C GLU A 99 -5.59 -0.69 -0.31
N GLU A 100 -4.41 -0.55 0.31
CA GLU A 100 -4.16 0.42 1.38
C GLU A 100 -4.27 1.88 0.89
N TRP A 101 -3.81 2.17 -0.32
CA TRP A 101 -3.97 3.51 -0.89
C TRP A 101 -5.45 3.83 -1.12
N PHE A 102 -6.22 2.89 -1.69
CA PHE A 102 -7.65 3.08 -1.92
C PHE A 102 -8.42 3.26 -0.61
N SER A 103 -8.13 2.49 0.44
CA SER A 103 -8.78 2.65 1.75
C SER A 103 -8.45 4.02 2.37
N GLY A 104 -7.18 4.45 2.31
CA GLY A 104 -6.76 5.77 2.78
C GLY A 104 -7.44 6.91 2.02
N VAL A 105 -7.61 6.80 0.70
CA VAL A 105 -8.32 7.81 -0.10
C VAL A 105 -9.79 7.93 0.31
N GLN A 106 -10.47 6.81 0.58
CA GLN A 106 -11.86 6.84 1.04
C GLN A 106 -11.97 7.50 2.43
N GLU A 107 -11.09 7.14 3.36
CA GLU A 107 -11.05 7.75 4.69
C GLU A 107 -10.85 9.28 4.61
N GLN A 108 -9.96 9.76 3.73
CA GLN A 108 -9.75 11.20 3.54
C GLN A 108 -10.98 11.91 2.96
N LYS A 109 -11.71 11.26 2.05
CA LYS A 109 -12.96 11.79 1.51
C LYS A 109 -14.05 11.89 2.58
N GLU A 110 -14.17 10.88 3.43
CA GLU A 110 -15.13 10.87 4.53
C GLU A 110 -14.86 11.99 5.52
N LYS A 111 -13.59 12.15 5.94
CA LYS A 111 -13.17 13.25 6.83
C LYS A 111 -13.43 14.63 6.22
N ALA A 112 -13.13 14.80 4.93
CA ALA A 112 -13.40 16.06 4.22
C ALA A 112 -14.92 16.34 4.11
N ALA A 113 -15.73 15.30 3.88
CA ALA A 113 -17.18 15.42 3.86
C ALA A 113 -17.72 15.82 5.24
N GLU A 114 -17.27 15.18 6.32
CA GLU A 114 -17.65 15.51 7.70
C GLU A 114 -17.26 16.95 8.06
N GLU A 115 -16.04 17.36 7.73
CA GLU A 115 -15.58 18.73 7.96
C GLU A 115 -16.43 19.75 7.17
N SER A 116 -16.75 19.47 5.91
CA SER A 116 -17.60 20.35 5.11
C SER A 116 -19.01 20.47 5.71
N GLN A 117 -19.57 19.38 6.26
CA GLN A 117 -20.86 19.40 6.93
C GLN A 117 -20.82 20.19 8.23
N ARG A 118 -19.74 20.05 9.03
CA ARG A 118 -19.52 20.83 10.26
C ARG A 118 -19.49 22.33 9.94
N LEU A 119 -18.68 22.73 8.96
CA LEU A 119 -18.60 24.14 8.53
C LEU A 119 -19.93 24.66 7.99
N GLN A 120 -20.69 23.86 7.23
CA GLN A 120 -22.02 24.25 6.76
C GLN A 120 -23.01 24.45 7.92
N ARG A 121 -22.98 23.58 8.94
CA ARG A 121 -23.81 23.72 10.14
C ARG A 121 -23.47 25.00 10.91
N GLU A 122 -22.18 25.26 11.12
CA GLU A 122 -21.68 26.48 11.77
C GLU A 122 -22.09 27.74 10.98
N GLN A 123 -21.96 27.73 9.65
CA GLN A 123 -22.39 28.85 8.82
C GLN A 123 -23.90 29.09 8.90
N LYS A 124 -24.72 28.04 8.87
CA LYS A 124 -26.18 28.16 9.02
C LYS A 124 -26.56 28.71 10.39
N ALA A 125 -25.92 28.24 11.46
CA ALA A 125 -26.15 28.73 12.81
C ALA A 125 -25.79 30.22 12.96
N LYS A 126 -24.66 30.65 12.39
CA LYS A 126 -24.26 32.08 12.37
C LYS A 126 -25.25 32.96 11.61
N LYS A 127 -25.75 32.51 10.46
CA LYS A 127 -26.77 33.24 9.68
C LYS A 127 -28.10 33.32 10.41
N GLY A 128 -28.49 32.27 11.15
CA GLY A 128 -29.75 32.23 11.89
C GLY A 128 -29.79 33.09 13.17
N TRP A 129 -28.64 33.42 13.77
CA TRP A 129 -28.56 34.38 14.89
C TRP A 129 -28.69 35.83 14.41
N ALA A 130 -28.19 36.14 13.21
CA ALA A 130 -28.06 37.50 12.70
C ALA A 130 -29.35 38.10 12.09
N GLY A 131 -30.50 37.42 12.22
CA GLY A 131 -31.81 37.88 11.76
C GLY A 131 -32.83 37.82 12.88
#